data_AF-A0A954ZHX3-F1
#
_entry.id   AF-A0A954ZHX3-F1
#
_cell.length_a   1.000
_cell.length_b   1.000
_cell.length_c   1.000
_cell.angle_alpha   90.00
_cell.angle_beta   90.00
_cell.angle_gamma   90.00
#
_symmetry.space_group_name_H-M   'P 1'
#
loop_
_entity.id
_entity.type
_entity.pdbx_description
1 polymer ?
#
loop_
_entity_poly.entity_id
_entity_poly.type
_entity_poly.pdbx_seq_one_letter_code
_entity_poly.pdbx_strand_id
1 'polypeptide(L)'
;MRFSIGHLLLVFPAFFLATFIAEWWDSQTLVTYRFTIALNEIRKIQFQLKWAHDLRDNSEITEDVVNQWLAGSLPDTHPAAHDLYESPGFDPWGSPYKCLPNVQLSNGVVQPFGVYSMGRDSESESNGNDPDDLNSWNEDCYQWYVNDITQRNRRRIGIYGAMITPVVYLGLFAAGRLFGFFRPPQIRA
;
A
#
# COMPACT_ATOMS: atom_id res chain seq x y z
N MET A 1 -30.52 -39.18 -6.63
CA MET A 1 -30.76 -38.06 -5.68
C MET A 1 -31.41 -36.92 -6.45
N ARG A 2 -32.55 -36.38 -5.99
CA ARG A 2 -33.15 -35.17 -6.58
C ARG A 2 -32.63 -33.95 -5.81
N PHE A 3 -31.80 -33.12 -6.44
CA PHE A 3 -31.44 -31.83 -5.87
C PHE A 3 -32.65 -30.90 -6.00
N SER A 4 -33.25 -30.51 -4.88
CA SER A 4 -34.25 -29.44 -4.90
C SER A 4 -33.59 -28.10 -5.19
N ILE A 5 -34.33 -27.21 -5.85
CA ILE A 5 -33.90 -25.82 -6.14
C ILE A 5 -33.45 -25.11 -4.85
N GLY A 6 -34.08 -25.41 -3.71
CA GLY A 6 -33.69 -24.87 -2.41
C GLY A 6 -32.25 -25.21 -1.98
N HIS A 7 -31.74 -26.39 -2.33
CA HIS A 7 -30.34 -26.74 -2.02
C HIS A 7 -29.33 -25.98 -2.88
N LEU A 8 -29.69 -25.67 -4.12
CA LEU A 8 -28.86 -24.84 -5.01
C LEU A 8 -28.86 -23.38 -4.53
N LEU A 9 -30.00 -22.87 -4.08
CA LEU A 9 -30.10 -21.52 -3.55
C LEU A 9 -29.31 -21.31 -2.25
N LEU A 10 -29.05 -22.36 -1.46
CA LEU A 10 -28.24 -22.29 -0.23
C LEU A 10 -26.75 -22.01 -0.51
N VAL A 11 -26.27 -22.18 -1.76
CA VAL A 11 -24.88 -21.88 -2.14
C VAL A 11 -24.59 -20.39 -2.02
N PHE A 12 -25.53 -19.52 -2.40
CA PHE A 12 -25.34 -18.07 -2.32
C PHE A 12 -25.10 -17.57 -0.90
N PRO A 13 -25.98 -17.81 0.10
CA PRO A 13 -25.74 -17.37 1.47
C PRO A 13 -24.51 -18.05 2.10
N ALA A 14 -24.19 -19.30 1.71
CA ALA A 14 -22.97 -19.97 2.15
C ALA A 14 -21.71 -19.23 1.65
N PHE A 15 -21.70 -18.82 0.38
CA PHE A 15 -20.60 -18.06 -0.20
C PHE A 15 -20.47 -16.68 0.46
N PHE A 16 -21.57 -15.93 0.62
CA PHE A 16 -21.55 -14.63 1.30
C PHE A 16 -21.02 -14.72 2.74
N LEU A 17 -21.45 -15.72 3.50
CA LEU A 17 -20.95 -15.94 4.86
C LEU A 17 -19.48 -16.36 4.87
N ALA A 18 -19.05 -17.20 3.91
CA ALA A 18 -17.65 -17.59 3.77
C ALA A 18 -16.75 -16.40 3.41
N THR A 19 -17.18 -15.51 2.51
CA THR A 19 -16.43 -14.28 2.20
C THR A 19 -16.35 -13.34 3.40
N PHE A 20 -17.42 -13.23 4.20
CA PHE A 20 -17.41 -12.43 5.42
C PHE A 20 -16.44 -12.98 6.46
N ILE A 21 -16.40 -14.31 6.66
CA ILE A 21 -15.42 -14.97 7.53
C ILE A 21 -14.00 -14.74 7.02
N ALA A 22 -13.78 -14.87 5.71
CA ALA A 22 -12.48 -14.63 5.09
C ALA A 22 -12.03 -13.19 5.30
N GLU A 23 -12.90 -12.20 5.09
CA GLU A 23 -12.62 -10.78 5.34
C GLU A 23 -12.33 -10.49 6.82
N TRP A 24 -13.11 -11.06 7.74
CA TRP A 24 -12.86 -10.94 9.18
C TRP A 24 -11.47 -11.46 9.55
N TRP A 25 -11.10 -12.64 9.04
CA TRP A 25 -9.77 -13.20 9.25
C TRP A 25 -8.67 -12.30 8.65
N ASP A 26 -8.93 -11.74 7.47
CA ASP A 26 -7.98 -10.92 6.72
C ASP A 26 -7.74 -9.55 7.34
N SER A 27 -8.75 -8.98 8.00
CA SER A 27 -8.68 -7.67 8.67
C SER A 27 -7.62 -7.60 9.77
N GLN A 28 -7.14 -8.75 10.27
CA GLN A 28 -6.04 -8.81 11.22
C GLN A 28 -4.65 -8.76 10.55
N THR A 29 -4.59 -8.88 9.22
CA THR A 29 -3.34 -8.80 8.45
C THR A 29 -3.09 -7.34 8.05
N LEU A 30 -2.31 -6.66 8.90
CA LEU A 30 -1.86 -5.28 8.79
C LEU A 30 -1.56 -4.81 7.34
N VAL A 31 -2.13 -3.65 7.00
CA VAL A 31 -1.85 -2.87 5.80
C VAL A 31 -0.34 -2.65 5.66
N THR A 32 0.15 -2.83 4.44
CA THR A 32 1.55 -2.98 4.06
C THR A 32 2.43 -1.83 4.55
N TYR A 33 3.24 -2.11 5.57
CA TYR A 33 4.12 -1.19 6.30
C TYR A 33 5.08 -0.38 5.41
N ARG A 34 5.43 -0.91 4.22
CA ARG A 34 6.50 -0.36 3.37
C ARG A 34 6.22 1.04 2.83
N PHE A 35 5.11 1.28 2.14
CA PHE A 35 4.87 2.61 1.56
C PHE A 35 4.70 3.69 2.65
N THR A 36 4.12 3.33 3.80
CA THR A 36 4.02 4.24 4.96
C THR A 36 5.38 4.59 5.54
N ILE A 37 6.30 3.62 5.67
CA ILE A 37 7.70 3.90 6.04
C ILE A 37 8.32 4.87 5.04
N ALA A 38 8.20 4.57 3.74
CA ALA A 38 8.81 5.38 2.69
C ALA A 38 8.31 6.84 2.73
N LEU A 39 6.99 7.06 2.86
CA LEU A 39 6.40 8.39 2.99
C LEU A 39 6.87 9.14 4.24
N ASN A 40 6.98 8.44 5.37
CA ASN A 40 7.45 9.06 6.61
C ASN A 40 8.93 9.49 6.47
N GLU A 41 9.76 8.67 5.84
CA GLU A 41 11.16 9.00 5.61
C GLU A 41 11.30 10.14 4.58
N ILE A 42 10.53 10.13 3.48
CA ILE A 42 10.47 11.24 2.52
C ILE A 42 10.17 12.56 3.22
N ARG A 43 9.18 12.59 4.13
CA ARG A 43 8.84 13.79 4.90
C ARG A 43 9.97 14.25 5.83
N LYS A 44 10.67 13.30 6.46
CA LYS A 44 11.81 13.58 7.33
C LYS A 44 12.99 14.16 6.53
N ILE A 45 13.33 13.54 5.40
CA ILE A 45 14.36 14.02 4.46
C ILE A 45 13.99 15.42 3.96
N GLN A 46 12.75 15.64 3.52
CA GLN A 46 12.27 16.93 3.05
C GLN A 46 12.44 18.03 4.11
N PHE A 47 12.16 17.70 5.38
CA PHE A 47 12.35 18.63 6.49
C PHE A 47 13.83 18.96 6.72
N GLN A 48 14.71 17.95 6.67
CA GLN A 48 16.16 18.14 6.79
C GLN A 48 16.72 18.99 5.66
N LEU A 49 16.34 18.72 4.40
CA LEU A 49 16.77 19.51 3.25
C LEU A 49 16.31 20.96 3.33
N LYS A 50 15.07 21.19 3.78
CA LYS A 50 14.57 22.55 4.00
C LYS A 50 15.43 23.29 5.04
N TRP A 51 15.75 22.65 6.16
CA TRP A 51 16.57 23.25 7.20
C TRP A 51 18.00 23.53 6.73
N ALA A 52 18.63 22.59 6.03
CA ALA A 52 19.98 22.76 5.46
C ALA A 52 20.02 23.87 4.39
N HIS A 53 18.99 23.96 3.55
CA HIS A 53 18.86 25.01 2.54
C HIS A 53 18.66 26.40 3.17
N ASP A 54 17.85 26.51 4.23
CA ASP A 54 17.63 27.78 4.94
C ASP A 54 18.89 28.28 5.68
N LEU A 55 19.82 27.38 6.04
CA LEU A 55 21.08 27.72 6.71
C LEU A 55 22.18 28.21 5.76
N ARG A 56 22.24 27.68 4.55
CA ARG A 56 23.22 28.05 3.53
C ARG A 56 22.52 28.82 2.44
N ASP A 57 22.60 30.16 2.44
CA ASP A 57 22.08 31.13 1.45
C ASP A 57 22.03 30.62 -0.02
N ASN A 58 21.09 29.70 -0.30
CA ASN A 58 20.70 29.00 -1.53
C ASN A 58 21.79 28.48 -2.50
N SER A 59 23.09 28.64 -2.24
CA SER A 59 24.12 28.57 -3.31
C SER A 59 25.01 27.33 -3.33
N GLU A 60 25.00 26.48 -2.31
CA GLU A 60 25.97 25.37 -2.19
C GLU A 60 25.37 23.96 -2.14
N ILE A 61 24.06 23.82 -1.97
CA ILE A 61 23.38 22.52 -1.98
C ILE A 61 22.73 22.34 -3.36
N THR A 62 23.37 21.60 -4.24
CA THR A 62 22.82 21.26 -5.56
C THR A 62 22.07 19.94 -5.52
N GLU A 63 21.25 19.68 -6.54
CA GLU A 63 20.58 18.37 -6.72
C GLU A 63 21.58 17.20 -6.68
N ASP A 64 22.72 17.32 -7.36
CA ASP A 64 23.74 16.27 -7.39
C ASP A 64 24.33 15.98 -6.00
N VAL A 65 24.59 17.01 -5.20
CA VAL A 65 25.09 16.87 -3.83
C VAL A 65 24.06 16.17 -2.96
N VAL A 66 22.78 16.55 -3.08
CA VAL A 66 21.69 15.90 -2.35
C VAL A 66 21.55 14.44 -2.79
N ASN A 67 21.57 14.15 -4.09
CA ASN A 67 21.46 12.78 -4.60
C ASN A 67 22.66 11.90 -4.20
N GLN A 68 23.87 12.45 -4.10
CA GLN A 68 25.02 11.74 -3.52
C GLN A 68 24.82 11.45 -2.02
N TRP A 69 24.28 12.40 -1.26
CA TRP A 69 23.97 12.19 0.15
C TRP A 69 22.88 11.14 0.36
N LEU A 70 21.79 11.20 -0.40
CA LEU A 70 20.72 10.20 -0.36
C LEU A 70 21.21 8.80 -0.75
N ALA A 71 22.19 8.71 -1.66
CA ALA A 71 22.82 7.45 -2.03
C ALA A 71 23.91 6.97 -1.04
N GLY A 72 24.23 7.77 -0.01
CA GLY A 72 25.31 7.46 0.93
C GLY A 72 26.72 7.54 0.31
N SER A 73 26.87 8.26 -0.80
CA SER A 73 28.13 8.41 -1.53
C SER A 73 28.74 9.81 -1.43
N LEU A 74 28.09 10.73 -0.71
CA LEU A 74 28.65 12.07 -0.45
C LEU A 74 29.89 11.95 0.45
N PRO A 75 31.07 12.45 0.03
CA PRO A 75 32.26 12.40 0.87
C PRO A 75 32.11 13.23 2.15
N ASP A 76 32.61 12.73 3.28
CA ASP A 76 32.63 13.45 4.56
C ASP A 76 33.39 14.79 4.48
N THR A 77 34.30 14.93 3.52
CA THR A 77 35.05 16.18 3.27
C THR A 77 34.23 17.24 2.55
N HIS A 78 33.04 16.91 2.02
CA HIS A 78 32.20 17.85 1.32
C HIS A 78 31.59 18.85 2.32
N PRO A 79 31.60 20.17 2.04
CA PRO A 79 31.08 21.16 2.99
C PRO A 79 29.65 20.88 3.47
N ALA A 80 28.77 20.42 2.57
CA ALA A 80 27.37 20.10 2.90
C ALA A 80 27.17 18.82 3.74
N ALA A 81 28.18 17.94 3.84
CA ALA A 81 28.05 16.68 4.57
C ALA A 81 27.78 16.90 6.07
N HIS A 82 28.37 17.95 6.65
CA HIS A 82 28.14 18.33 8.05
C HIS A 82 26.70 18.81 8.32
N ASP A 83 26.06 19.44 7.34
CA ASP A 83 24.72 20.02 7.49
C ASP A 83 23.60 19.02 7.19
N LEU A 84 23.88 18.07 6.29
CA LEU A 84 22.95 17.01 5.90
C LEU A 84 22.96 15.81 6.86
N TYR A 85 23.88 15.76 7.83
CA TYR A 85 24.05 14.67 8.79
C TYR A 85 24.20 13.29 8.10
N GLU A 86 23.75 12.22 8.75
CA GLU A 86 23.78 10.87 8.22
C GLU A 86 22.78 10.68 7.07
N SER A 87 23.19 9.91 6.05
CA SER A 87 22.31 9.51 4.96
C SER A 87 21.08 8.76 5.49
N PRO A 88 19.87 8.98 4.95
CA PRO A 88 18.66 8.26 5.37
C PRO A 88 18.70 6.77 5.01
N GLY A 89 19.65 6.34 4.19
CA GLY A 89 19.76 4.97 3.69
C GLY A 89 18.83 4.70 2.51
N PHE A 90 18.45 3.43 2.36
CA PHE A 90 17.62 2.96 1.26
C PHE A 90 16.14 2.96 1.65
N ASP A 91 15.29 3.11 0.65
CA ASP A 91 13.86 2.93 0.79
C ASP A 91 13.49 1.46 1.13
N PRO A 92 12.23 1.18 1.47
CA PRO A 92 11.77 -0.17 1.82
C PRO A 92 11.84 -1.21 0.69
N TRP A 93 12.23 -0.80 -0.51
CA TRP A 93 12.45 -1.66 -1.68
C TRP A 93 13.94 -1.82 -2.01
N GLY A 94 14.83 -1.10 -1.31
CA GLY A 94 16.28 -1.23 -1.42
C GLY A 94 16.92 -0.21 -2.36
N SER A 95 16.16 0.80 -2.80
CA SER A 95 16.62 1.85 -3.69
C SER A 95 16.95 3.14 -2.93
N PRO A 96 18.00 3.88 -3.32
CA PRO A 96 18.28 5.16 -2.69
C PRO A 96 17.18 6.15 -3.06
N TYR A 97 16.80 6.99 -2.10
CA TYR A 97 15.92 8.12 -2.37
C TYR A 97 16.56 9.06 -3.40
N LYS A 98 15.71 9.82 -4.09
CA LYS A 98 16.11 10.76 -5.13
C LYS A 98 15.53 12.14 -4.83
N CYS A 99 16.20 13.15 -5.36
CA CYS A 99 15.83 14.55 -5.21
C CYS A 99 15.70 15.24 -6.56
N LEU A 100 14.79 16.20 -6.65
CA LEU A 100 14.64 17.11 -7.78
C LEU A 100 14.57 18.57 -7.29
N PRO A 101 15.13 19.52 -8.03
CA PRO A 101 15.04 20.93 -7.70
C PRO A 101 13.69 21.52 -8.12
N ASN A 102 13.26 22.56 -7.43
CA ASN A 102 12.16 23.45 -7.85
C ASN A 102 10.82 22.74 -8.12
N VAL A 103 10.45 21.77 -7.29
CA VAL A 103 9.17 21.06 -7.44
C VAL A 103 7.99 21.96 -7.06
N GLN A 104 6.91 21.89 -7.84
CA GLN A 104 5.69 22.65 -7.57
C GLN A 104 4.67 21.77 -6.84
N LEU A 105 4.22 22.24 -5.68
CA LEU A 105 3.14 21.60 -4.92
C LEU A 105 1.77 21.88 -5.55
N SER A 106 0.77 21.07 -5.20
CA SER A 106 -0.62 21.26 -5.63
C SER A 106 -1.23 22.62 -5.25
N ASN A 107 -0.72 23.27 -4.19
CA ASN A 107 -1.13 24.62 -3.79
C ASN A 107 -0.41 25.76 -4.54
N GLY A 108 0.41 25.42 -5.54
CA GLY A 108 1.17 26.36 -6.37
C GLY A 108 2.50 26.84 -5.76
N VAL A 109 2.82 26.47 -4.51
CA VAL A 109 4.10 26.81 -3.86
C VAL A 109 5.22 25.99 -4.48
N VAL A 110 6.32 26.65 -4.83
CA VAL A 110 7.55 26.00 -5.31
C VAL A 110 8.43 25.69 -4.11
N GLN A 111 8.82 24.43 -3.96
CA GLN A 111 9.82 24.00 -2.99
C GLN A 111 11.19 23.91 -3.66
N PRO A 112 12.28 24.30 -2.98
CA PRO A 112 13.62 24.25 -3.56
C PRO A 112 14.04 22.82 -3.91
N PHE A 113 13.57 21.85 -3.14
CA PHE A 113 13.79 20.43 -3.35
C PHE A 113 12.50 19.64 -3.19
N GLY A 114 12.28 18.66 -4.04
CA GLY A 114 11.37 17.55 -3.84
C GLY A 114 12.16 16.27 -3.60
N VAL A 115 11.61 15.36 -2.81
CA VAL A 115 12.22 14.07 -2.50
C VAL A 115 11.25 12.96 -2.90
N TYR A 116 11.77 11.90 -3.49
CA TYR A 116 10.98 10.74 -3.87
C TYR A 116 11.72 9.42 -3.71
N SER A 117 10.95 8.32 -3.65
CA SER A 117 11.40 6.93 -3.75
C SER A 117 10.93 6.39 -5.10
N MET A 118 11.79 5.61 -5.76
CA MET A 118 11.54 4.93 -7.04
C MET A 118 10.62 3.72 -6.90
N GLY A 119 9.84 3.66 -5.81
CA GLY A 119 8.84 2.65 -5.62
C GLY A 119 9.35 1.22 -5.60
N ARG A 120 8.51 0.33 -6.11
CA ARG A 120 8.68 -1.11 -5.97
C ARG A 120 9.57 -1.70 -7.05
N ASP A 121 9.53 -1.14 -8.25
CA ASP A 121 10.34 -1.59 -9.38
C ASP A 121 11.75 -0.99 -9.38
N SER A 122 12.00 0.02 -8.53
CA SER A 122 13.30 0.70 -8.42
C SER A 122 13.69 1.51 -9.66
N GLU A 123 12.71 1.83 -10.49
CA GLU A 123 12.89 2.61 -11.72
C GLU A 123 11.99 3.85 -11.64
N SER A 124 12.42 4.95 -12.26
CA SER A 124 11.57 6.13 -12.42
C SER A 124 11.89 6.82 -13.74
N GLU A 125 10.95 6.76 -14.67
CA GLU A 125 11.00 7.38 -16.00
C GLU A 125 10.48 8.82 -15.98
N SER A 126 9.65 9.17 -14.98
CA SER A 126 9.01 10.50 -14.88
C SER A 126 9.52 11.35 -13.71
N ASN A 127 10.69 11.00 -13.17
CA ASN A 127 11.32 11.69 -12.05
C ASN A 127 10.36 11.79 -10.85
N GLY A 128 9.93 10.65 -10.32
CA GLY A 128 9.13 10.56 -9.12
C GLY A 128 7.62 10.68 -9.32
N ASN A 129 7.11 10.65 -10.56
CA ASN A 129 5.67 10.74 -10.85
C ASN A 129 5.09 9.45 -11.46
N ASP A 130 5.86 8.36 -11.47
CA ASP A 130 5.37 7.08 -11.95
C ASP A 130 4.34 6.51 -10.96
N PRO A 131 3.45 5.61 -11.41
CA PRO A 131 2.37 5.14 -10.56
C PRO A 131 2.82 4.57 -9.21
N ASP A 132 3.97 3.92 -9.13
CA ASP A 132 4.50 3.35 -7.88
C ASP A 132 5.59 4.22 -7.21
N ASP A 133 5.91 5.38 -7.77
CA ASP A 133 6.75 6.37 -7.10
C ASP A 133 6.03 6.97 -5.89
N LEU A 134 6.80 7.31 -4.86
CA LEU A 134 6.30 8.07 -3.71
C LEU A 134 7.10 9.35 -3.60
N ASN A 135 6.44 10.50 -3.50
CA ASN A 135 7.12 11.79 -3.53
C ASN A 135 6.56 12.79 -2.51
N SER A 136 7.29 13.90 -2.31
CA SER A 136 6.92 14.93 -1.33
C SER A 136 5.96 16.00 -1.86
N TRP A 137 5.68 16.05 -3.17
CA TRP A 137 4.92 17.13 -3.81
C TRP A 137 3.51 16.75 -4.28
N ASN A 138 3.23 15.45 -4.42
CA ASN A 138 1.92 14.89 -4.76
C ASN A 138 1.34 14.15 -3.55
N GLU A 139 0.29 14.71 -2.96
CA GLU A 139 -0.40 14.11 -1.82
C GLU A 139 -1.03 12.75 -2.15
N ASP A 140 -1.34 12.49 -3.43
CA ASP A 140 -2.01 11.28 -3.90
C ASP A 140 -1.05 10.22 -4.47
N CYS A 141 0.28 10.40 -4.36
CA CYS A 141 1.25 9.42 -4.89
C CYS A 141 1.07 8.00 -4.34
N TYR A 142 0.55 7.86 -3.12
CA TYR A 142 0.32 6.55 -2.49
C TYR A 142 -0.92 5.80 -3.00
N GLN A 143 -1.78 6.43 -3.81
CA GLN A 143 -3.06 5.85 -4.22
C GLN A 143 -2.88 4.56 -5.01
N TRP A 144 -1.82 4.44 -5.82
CA TRP A 144 -1.50 3.19 -6.51
C TRP A 144 -1.27 2.03 -5.55
N TYR A 145 -0.50 2.25 -4.47
CA TYR A 145 -0.29 1.23 -3.44
C TYR A 145 -1.59 0.84 -2.74
N VAL A 146 -2.43 1.81 -2.39
CA VAL A 146 -3.74 1.54 -1.77
C VAL A 146 -4.62 0.70 -2.71
N ASN A 147 -4.64 1.04 -4.00
CA ASN A 147 -5.40 0.31 -5.01
C ASN A 147 -4.88 -1.11 -5.22
N ASP A 148 -3.55 -1.29 -5.36
CA ASP A 148 -2.92 -2.61 -5.53
C ASP A 148 -3.16 -3.51 -4.29
N ILE A 149 -2.99 -2.96 -3.08
CA ILE A 149 -3.28 -3.69 -1.83
C ILE A 149 -4.75 -4.07 -1.77
N THR A 150 -5.66 -3.15 -2.07
CA THR A 150 -7.10 -3.41 -2.07
C THR A 150 -7.46 -4.49 -3.09
N GLN A 151 -6.87 -4.45 -4.29
CA GLN A 151 -7.12 -5.44 -5.34
C GLN A 151 -6.61 -6.83 -4.93
N ARG A 152 -5.41 -6.91 -4.34
CA ARG A 152 -4.85 -8.16 -3.81
C ARG A 152 -5.68 -8.73 -2.68
N ASN A 153 -6.13 -7.88 -1.75
CA ASN A 153 -6.99 -8.29 -0.64
C ASN A 153 -8.33 -8.81 -1.15
N ARG A 154 -8.99 -8.10 -2.08
CA ARG A 154 -10.23 -8.58 -2.72
C ARG A 154 -10.06 -9.94 -3.39
N ARG A 155 -8.96 -10.14 -4.12
CA ARG A 155 -8.65 -11.44 -4.74
C ARG A 155 -8.44 -12.53 -3.70
N ARG A 156 -7.70 -12.23 -2.63
CA ARG A 156 -7.42 -13.15 -1.52
C ARG A 156 -8.70 -13.54 -0.78
N ILE A 157 -9.54 -12.57 -0.41
CA ILE A 157 -10.85 -12.79 0.22
C ILE A 157 -11.75 -13.63 -0.69
N GLY A 158 -11.78 -13.36 -1.99
CA GLY A 158 -12.55 -14.16 -2.95
C GLY A 158 -12.09 -15.62 -3.00
N ILE A 159 -10.77 -15.86 -3.03
CA ILE A 159 -10.18 -17.21 -3.02
C ILE A 159 -10.50 -17.93 -1.71
N TYR A 160 -10.24 -17.31 -0.56
CA TYR A 160 -10.53 -17.92 0.74
C TYR A 160 -12.03 -18.15 0.96
N GLY A 161 -12.87 -17.20 0.56
CA GLY A 161 -14.32 -17.34 0.58
C GLY A 161 -14.76 -18.56 -0.24
N ALA A 162 -14.25 -18.71 -1.46
CA ALA A 162 -14.54 -19.88 -2.30
C ALA A 162 -14.06 -21.19 -1.66
N MET A 163 -12.87 -21.22 -1.04
CA MET A 163 -12.34 -22.40 -0.36
C MET A 163 -13.14 -22.80 0.89
N ILE A 164 -13.66 -21.83 1.66
CA ILE A 164 -14.41 -22.06 2.90
C ILE A 164 -15.89 -22.35 2.63
N THR A 165 -16.41 -21.96 1.46
CA THR A 165 -17.83 -22.11 1.07
C THR A 165 -18.37 -23.53 1.25
N PRO A 166 -17.68 -24.63 0.86
CA PRO A 166 -18.21 -25.99 1.07
C PRO A 166 -18.43 -26.32 2.54
N VAL A 167 -17.54 -25.88 3.44
CA VAL A 167 -17.64 -26.11 4.88
C VAL A 167 -18.83 -25.33 5.45
N VAL A 168 -18.97 -24.06 5.07
CA VAL A 168 -20.09 -23.21 5.50
C VAL A 168 -21.41 -23.74 4.96
N TYR A 169 -21.45 -24.20 3.71
CA TYR A 169 -22.62 -24.82 3.10
C TYR A 169 -23.10 -26.03 3.89
N LEU A 170 -22.19 -26.94 4.24
CA LEU A 170 -22.52 -28.13 5.06
C LEU A 170 -23.06 -27.73 6.44
N GLY A 171 -22.47 -26.70 7.07
CA GLY A 171 -22.94 -26.15 8.33
C GLY A 171 -24.36 -25.58 8.25
N LEU A 172 -24.63 -24.72 7.24
CA LEU A 172 -25.96 -24.15 7.00
C LEU A 172 -26.99 -25.23 6.66
N PHE A 173 -26.61 -26.23 5.87
CA PHE A 173 -27.46 -27.36 5.52
C PHE A 173 -27.86 -28.18 6.75
N ALA A 174 -26.89 -28.52 7.61
CA ALA A 174 -27.12 -29.23 8.86
C ALA A 174 -28.00 -28.42 9.82
N ALA A 175 -27.76 -27.11 9.96
CA ALA A 175 -28.59 -26.21 10.77
C ALA A 175 -30.02 -26.17 10.25
N GLY A 176 -30.23 -25.97 8.95
CA GLY A 176 -31.57 -25.91 8.37
C GLY A 176 -32.36 -27.23 8.50
N ARG A 177 -31.66 -28.36 8.53
CA ARG A 177 -32.26 -29.67 8.86
C ARG A 177 -32.73 -29.73 10.31
N LEU A 178 -31.92 -29.27 11.27
CA LEU A 178 -32.26 -29.25 12.70
C LEU A 178 -33.46 -28.35 12.99
N PHE A 179 -33.53 -27.18 12.36
CA PHE A 179 -34.64 -26.23 12.54
C PHE A 179 -35.89 -26.54 11.69
N GLY A 180 -35.87 -27.61 10.90
CA GLY A 180 -37.04 -28.09 10.16
C GLY A 180 -37.34 -27.34 8.86
N PHE A 181 -36.48 -26.41 8.42
CA PHE A 181 -36.65 -25.68 7.15
C PHE A 181 -36.62 -26.57 5.91
N PHE A 182 -36.00 -27.77 6.02
CA PHE A 182 -35.89 -28.73 4.92
C PHE A 182 -36.67 -30.03 5.16
N ARG A 183 -37.74 -30.01 5.97
CA ARG A 183 -38.59 -31.19 6.11
C ARG A 183 -39.29 -31.49 4.77
N PRO A 184 -39.27 -32.74 4.28
CA PRO A 184 -40.02 -33.10 3.10
C PRO A 184 -41.52 -32.87 3.34
N PRO A 185 -42.29 -32.43 2.32
CA PRO A 185 -43.73 -32.28 2.45
C PRO A 185 -44.33 -33.62 2.90
N GLN A 186 -45.10 -33.61 3.99
CA GLN A 186 -45.84 -34.79 4.40
C GLN A 186 -46.95 -35.01 3.38
N ILE A 187 -46.76 -36.00 2.50
CA ILE A 187 -47.84 -36.48 1.64
C ILE A 187 -48.83 -37.17 2.58
N ARG A 188 -49.93 -36.50 2.90
CA ARG A 188 -51.06 -37.14 3.58
C ARG A 188 -51.73 -38.05 2.56
N ALA A 189 -51.72 -39.35 2.86
CA ALA A 189 -52.46 -40.37 2.13
C ALA A 189 -53.97 -40.24 2.39
#